data_AF-A0A0K2RPX1-F1
#
_entry.id   AF-A0A0K2RPX1-F1
#
_cell.length_a   1.000
_cell.length_b   1.000
_cell.length_c   1.000
_cell.angle_alpha   90.00
_cell.angle_beta   90.00
_cell.angle_gamma   90.00
#
_symmetry.space_group_name_H-M   'P 1'
#
loop_
_entity.id
_entity.type
_entity.pdbx_description
1 polymer ?
#
loop_
_entity_poly.entity_id
_entity_poly.type
_entity_poly.pdbx_seq_one_letter_code
_entity_poly.pdbx_strand_id
1 'polypeptide(L)'
;MIGANMSFRGDVFGRVGGFNASLGRQSDRPLGCEETELCLRASIGSPGTRVVYEPAAVVRHHVPAARGTLRYMLARAWSEGVSKAQVTRLLGRAEILGPERRYVRRVLPRAVLAGIRSFTHDGDAGGLPGRA
;
A
#
# COMPACT_ATOMS: atom_id res chain seq x y z
N MET A 1 -5.72 -0.16 4.14
CA MET A 1 -5.97 0.52 5.44
C MET A 1 -4.84 1.51 5.67
N ILE A 2 -5.07 2.61 6.38
CA ILE A 2 -4.04 3.58 6.73
C ILE A 2 -4.03 3.68 8.26
N GLY A 3 -2.87 3.59 8.90
CA GLY A 3 -2.77 3.63 10.36
C GLY A 3 -3.39 4.88 11.02
N ALA A 4 -3.50 5.98 10.29
CA ALA A 4 -4.14 7.21 10.74
C ALA A 4 -5.66 7.09 10.97
N ASN A 5 -6.31 6.04 10.46
CA ASN A 5 -7.75 5.85 10.59
C ASN A 5 -8.11 4.36 10.55
N MET A 6 -7.80 3.68 11.65
CA MET A 6 -8.10 2.27 11.84
C MET A 6 -8.56 2.01 13.26
N SER A 7 -9.38 0.98 13.42
CA SER A 7 -9.83 0.49 14.71
C SER A 7 -9.83 -1.03 14.71
N PHE A 8 -9.47 -1.61 15.84
CA PHE A 8 -9.49 -3.05 16.07
C PHE A 8 -10.27 -3.33 17.34
N ARG A 9 -10.99 -4.46 17.36
CA ARG A 9 -11.49 -4.99 18.62
C ARG A 9 -10.29 -5.41 19.48
N GLY A 10 -10.34 -5.10 20.77
CA GLY A 10 -9.23 -5.39 21.69
C GLY A 10 -8.87 -6.89 21.76
N ASP A 11 -9.86 -7.77 21.59
CA ASP A 11 -9.66 -9.22 21.61
C ASP A 11 -8.79 -9.73 20.44
N VAL A 12 -8.67 -8.98 19.35
CA VAL A 12 -7.75 -9.32 18.24
C VAL A 12 -6.31 -9.38 18.75
N PHE A 13 -5.87 -8.40 19.54
CA PHE A 13 -4.51 -8.37 20.07
C PHE A 13 -4.23 -9.52 21.04
N GLY A 14 -5.22 -9.95 21.82
CA GLY A 14 -5.11 -11.12 22.69
C GLY A 14 -4.96 -12.43 21.91
N ARG A 15 -5.50 -12.51 20.69
CA ARG A 15 -5.47 -13.73 19.86
C ARG A 15 -4.24 -13.82 18.97
N VAL A 16 -3.87 -12.71 18.31
CA VAL A 16 -2.79 -12.73 17.31
C VAL A 16 -1.54 -11.98 17.74
N GLY A 17 -1.56 -11.32 18.90
CA GLY A 17 -0.48 -10.46 19.39
C GLY A 17 -0.56 -9.02 18.86
N GLY A 18 0.37 -8.18 19.32
CA GLY A 18 0.49 -6.77 18.95
C GLY A 18 1.00 -6.51 17.53
N PHE A 19 1.36 -5.26 17.25
CA PHE A 19 2.06 -4.89 16.02
C PHE A 19 3.49 -5.49 16.02
N ASN A 20 3.96 -5.89 14.84
CA ASN A 20 5.31 -6.38 14.67
C ASN A 20 6.30 -5.21 14.60
N ALA A 21 7.11 -5.03 15.65
CA ALA A 21 8.09 -3.94 15.75
C ALA A 21 9.24 -3.99 14.72
N SER A 22 9.40 -5.10 14.00
CA SER A 22 10.35 -5.19 12.88
C SER A 22 9.83 -4.55 11.59
N LEU A 23 8.52 -4.26 11.52
CA LEU A 23 7.90 -3.53 10.43
C LEU A 23 7.70 -2.07 10.82
N GLY A 24 7.32 -1.27 9.83
CA GLY A 24 7.02 0.13 10.05
C GLY A 24 8.12 1.10 9.73
N ARG A 25 7.80 2.38 9.94
CA ARG A 25 8.70 3.47 9.58
C ARG A 25 9.99 3.38 10.39
N GLN A 26 11.09 3.15 9.70
CA GLN A 26 12.43 3.18 10.28
C GLN A 26 13.16 4.41 9.75
N SER A 27 13.51 5.32 10.66
CA SER A 27 14.30 6.53 10.37
C SER A 27 13.81 7.30 9.13
N ASP A 28 14.69 7.40 8.13
CA ASP A 28 14.56 8.07 6.84
C ASP A 28 13.81 7.24 5.80
N ARG A 29 13.59 5.95 6.04
CA ARG A 29 12.91 5.05 5.10
C ARG A 29 11.41 5.01 5.39
N PRO A 30 10.56 5.36 4.42
CA PRO A 30 9.12 5.32 4.60
C PRO A 30 8.58 3.88 4.42
N LEU A 31 9.14 2.94 5.18
CA LEU A 31 8.61 1.59 5.38
C LEU A 31 7.27 1.67 6.11
N GLY A 32 6.47 0.60 5.98
CA GLY A 32 5.15 0.50 6.60
C GLY A 32 4.66 -0.94 6.68
N CYS A 33 3.36 -1.12 6.48
CA CYS A 33 2.65 -2.39 6.48
C CYS A 33 2.48 -3.05 7.86
N GLU A 34 2.72 -2.36 8.98
CA GLU A 34 2.43 -2.94 10.30
C GLU A 34 0.93 -3.30 10.41
N GLU A 35 0.06 -2.45 9.90
CA GLU A 35 -1.39 -2.62 9.95
C GLU A 35 -1.84 -3.73 9.01
N THR A 36 -1.27 -3.76 7.80
CA THR A 36 -1.55 -4.80 6.81
C THR A 36 -1.15 -6.18 7.34
N GLU A 37 0.03 -6.28 7.97
CA GLU A 37 0.52 -7.52 8.55
C GLU A 37 -0.36 -8.00 9.71
N LEU A 38 -0.76 -7.10 10.62
CA LEU A 38 -1.69 -7.44 11.69
C LEU A 38 -3.05 -7.91 11.15
N CYS A 39 -3.58 -7.25 10.12
CA CYS A 39 -4.83 -7.66 9.48
C CYS A 39 -4.73 -9.07 8.86
N LEU A 40 -3.60 -9.39 8.22
CA LEU A 40 -3.36 -10.70 7.66
C LEU A 40 -3.26 -11.76 8.75
N ARG A 41 -2.51 -11.50 9.83
CA ARG A 41 -2.47 -12.39 11.00
C ARG A 41 -3.86 -12.60 11.62
N ALA A 42 -4.63 -11.53 11.81
CA ALA A 42 -6.00 -11.62 12.33
C ALA A 42 -6.91 -12.46 11.43
N SER A 43 -6.83 -12.26 10.11
CA SER A 43 -7.59 -13.03 9.14
C SER A 43 -7.20 -14.51 9.10
N ILE A 44 -5.92 -14.84 9.29
CA ILE A 44 -5.42 -16.21 9.30
C ILE A 44 -5.71 -16.91 10.64
N GLY A 45 -5.44 -16.24 11.75
CA GLY A 45 -5.56 -16.79 13.10
C GLY A 45 -6.96 -16.77 13.70
N SER A 46 -7.93 -16.14 13.02
CA SER A 46 -9.33 -16.15 13.43
C SER A 46 -10.25 -16.18 12.20
N PRO A 47 -10.55 -17.39 11.68
CA PRO A 47 -11.48 -17.57 10.57
C PRO A 47 -12.82 -16.88 10.85
N GLY A 48 -13.34 -16.15 9.86
CA GLY A 48 -14.54 -15.32 10.02
C GLY A 48 -14.26 -13.87 10.41
N THR A 49 -13.01 -13.50 10.72
CA THR A 49 -12.61 -12.09 10.85
C THR A 49 -12.80 -11.37 9.53
N ARG A 50 -13.37 -10.16 9.58
CA ARG A 50 -13.57 -9.31 8.41
C ARG A 50 -12.91 -7.95 8.64
N VAL A 51 -12.17 -7.50 7.64
CA VAL A 51 -11.70 -6.12 7.56
C VAL A 51 -12.71 -5.35 6.74
N VAL A 52 -13.30 -4.30 7.31
CA VAL A 52 -14.38 -3.52 6.70
C VAL A 52 -13.90 -2.09 6.49
N TYR A 53 -14.30 -1.50 5.36
CA TYR A 53 -14.11 -0.08 5.08
C TYR A 53 -15.36 0.70 5.51
N GLU A 54 -15.18 1.70 6.36
CA GLU A 54 -16.24 2.57 6.86
C GLU A 54 -16.08 3.99 6.29
N PRO A 55 -16.86 4.39 5.27
CA PRO A 55 -16.72 5.70 4.64
C PRO A 55 -17.12 6.88 5.54
N ALA A 56 -17.93 6.67 6.58
CA ALA A 56 -18.31 7.71 7.53
C ALA A 56 -17.23 8.00 8.58
N ALA A 57 -16.27 7.08 8.78
CA ALA A 57 -15.13 7.29 9.66
C ALA A 57 -14.11 8.19 8.95
N VAL A 58 -14.25 9.51 9.09
CA VAL A 58 -13.41 10.49 8.40
C VAL A 58 -12.38 11.10 9.35
N VAL A 59 -11.12 11.18 8.90
CA VAL A 59 -10.05 11.94 9.55
C VAL A 59 -9.43 12.95 8.60
N ARG A 60 -8.91 14.06 9.14
CA ARG A 60 -8.14 15.04 8.36
C ARG A 60 -6.65 14.78 8.56
N HIS A 61 -5.95 14.45 7.47
CA HIS A 61 -4.51 14.20 7.49
C HIS A 61 -3.76 15.37 6.83
N HIS A 62 -2.83 15.98 7.56
CA HIS A 62 -1.94 16.98 6.98
C HIS A 62 -0.81 16.31 6.19
N VAL A 63 -0.69 16.66 4.91
CA VAL A 63 0.38 16.18 4.03
C VAL A 63 1.35 17.34 3.75
N PRO A 64 2.59 17.31 4.28
CA PRO A 64 3.59 18.32 3.97
C PRO A 64 3.94 18.35 2.48
N ALA A 65 4.27 19.52 1.94
CA ALA A 65 4.59 19.72 0.52
C ALA A 65 5.69 18.78 0.00
N ALA A 66 6.70 18.46 0.83
CA ALA A 66 7.76 17.51 0.48
C ALA A 66 7.24 16.11 0.09
N ARG A 67 6.08 15.70 0.63
CA ARG A 67 5.43 14.42 0.31
C ARG A 67 4.58 14.46 -0.96
N GLY A 68 4.35 15.64 -1.54
CA GLY A 68 3.68 15.83 -2.83
C GLY A 68 4.61 15.74 -4.03
N THR A 69 5.90 15.44 -3.84
CA THR A 69 6.89 15.38 -4.92
C THR A 69 6.93 14.01 -5.59
N LEU A 70 7.18 13.96 -6.91
CA LEU A 70 7.39 12.70 -7.63
C LEU A 70 8.51 11.86 -7.01
N ARG A 71 9.59 12.51 -6.59
CA ARG A 71 10.70 11.87 -5.88
C ARG A 71 10.22 11.15 -4.62
N TYR A 72 9.40 11.81 -3.78
CA TYR A 72 8.84 11.17 -2.60
C TYR A 72 7.89 10.02 -2.97
N MET A 73 7.04 10.20 -3.98
CA MET A 73 6.13 9.14 -4.43
C MET A 73 6.88 7.88 -4.87
N LEU A 74 7.94 8.02 -5.66
CA LEU A 74 8.77 6.89 -6.11
C LEU A 74 9.51 6.23 -4.94
N ALA A 75 10.14 7.02 -4.07
CA ALA A 75 10.80 6.49 -2.88
C ALA A 75 9.82 5.74 -1.97
N ARG A 76 8.63 6.30 -1.76
CA ARG A 76 7.57 5.67 -0.96
C ARG A 76 7.07 4.38 -1.59
N ALA A 77 6.85 4.35 -2.91
CA ALA A 77 6.40 3.17 -3.63
C ALA A 77 7.44 2.03 -3.56
N TRP A 78 8.73 2.37 -3.68
CA TRP A 78 9.81 1.41 -3.50
C TRP A 78 9.82 0.83 -2.07
N SER A 79 9.78 1.68 -1.06
CA SER A 79 9.71 1.25 0.35
C SER A 79 8.47 0.41 0.64
N GLU A 80 7.33 0.70 0.02
CA GLU A 80 6.13 -0.13 0.13
C GLU A 80 6.37 -1.54 -0.41
N GLY A 81 7.01 -1.65 -1.59
CA GLY A 81 7.35 -2.94 -2.18
C GLY A 81 8.27 -3.76 -1.28
N VAL A 82 9.25 -3.12 -0.65
CA VAL A 82 10.14 -3.76 0.34
C VAL A 82 9.34 -4.26 1.54
N SER A 83 8.48 -3.43 2.13
CA SER A 83 7.63 -3.82 3.27
C SER A 83 6.71 -5.00 2.92
N LYS A 84 6.10 -5.00 1.73
CA LYS A 84 5.25 -6.11 1.26
C LYS A 84 6.05 -7.41 1.10
N ALA A 85 7.26 -7.35 0.55
CA ALA A 85 8.13 -8.51 0.44
C ALA A 85 8.52 -9.06 1.83
N GLN A 86 8.79 -8.19 2.80
CA GLN A 86 9.04 -8.59 4.18
C GLN A 86 7.81 -9.28 4.81
N VAL A 87 6.61 -8.71 4.67
CA VAL A 87 5.36 -9.31 5.17
C VAL A 87 5.12 -10.69 4.55
N THR A 88 5.29 -10.82 3.23
CA THR A 88 5.19 -12.11 2.53
C THR A 88 6.16 -13.15 3.09
N ARG A 89 7.40 -12.75 3.37
CA ARG A 89 8.41 -13.65 3.96
C ARG A 89 8.04 -14.04 5.39
N LEU A 90 7.61 -13.08 6.22
CA LEU A 90 7.21 -13.32 7.60
C LEU A 90 6.02 -14.28 7.72
N LEU A 91 5.04 -14.16 6.82
CA LEU A 91 3.84 -14.98 6.82
C LEU A 91 3.98 -16.28 5.99
N GLY A 92 5.10 -16.46 5.28
CA GLY A 92 5.33 -17.63 4.42
C GLY A 92 4.36 -17.75 3.24
N ARG A 93 3.78 -16.63 2.79
CA ARG A 93 2.61 -16.61 1.90
C ARG A 93 2.82 -15.74 0.67
N ALA A 94 3.38 -16.34 -0.37
CA ALA A 94 3.66 -15.66 -1.63
C ALA A 94 2.39 -15.15 -2.33
N GLU A 95 1.23 -15.76 -2.08
CA GLU A 95 -0.06 -15.36 -2.65
C GLU A 95 -0.49 -13.94 -2.24
N ILE A 96 0.05 -13.41 -1.13
CA ILE A 96 -0.21 -12.03 -0.66
C ILE A 96 0.14 -11.00 -1.75
N LEU A 97 1.16 -11.26 -2.58
CA LEU A 97 1.57 -10.38 -3.68
C LEU A 97 0.75 -10.61 -4.98
N GLY A 98 -0.34 -11.37 -4.92
CA GLY A 98 -1.21 -11.64 -6.06
C GLY A 98 -1.73 -10.37 -6.76
N PRO A 99 -2.29 -9.39 -6.01
CA PRO A 99 -2.74 -8.12 -6.58
C PRO A 99 -1.63 -7.34 -7.30
N GLU A 100 -0.43 -7.29 -6.73
CA GLU A 100 0.74 -6.61 -7.29
C GLU A 100 1.19 -7.28 -8.59
N ARG A 101 1.31 -8.62 -8.58
CA ARG A 101 1.65 -9.39 -9.80
C ARG A 101 0.63 -9.17 -10.90
N ARG A 102 -0.67 -9.17 -10.55
CA ARG A 102 -1.74 -8.89 -11.51
C ARG A 102 -1.64 -7.47 -12.07
N TYR A 103 -1.36 -6.49 -11.21
CA TYR A 103 -1.21 -5.09 -11.63
C TYR A 103 -0.07 -4.94 -12.64
N VAL A 104 1.13 -5.43 -12.30
CA VAL A 104 2.32 -5.34 -13.17
C VAL A 104 2.13 -6.13 -14.48
N ARG A 105 1.50 -7.30 -14.43
CA ARG A 105 1.34 -8.15 -15.63
C ARG A 105 0.19 -7.71 -16.54
N ARG A 106 -0.83 -7.03 -16.03
CA ARG A 106 -2.09 -6.80 -16.79
C ARG A 106 -2.56 -5.35 -16.83
N VAL A 107 -2.36 -4.59 -15.76
CA VAL A 107 -2.89 -3.22 -15.67
C VAL A 107 -1.86 -2.23 -16.20
N LEU A 108 -0.63 -2.30 -15.67
CA LEU A 108 0.44 -1.37 -16.04
C LEU A 108 0.77 -1.39 -17.54
N PRO A 109 0.96 -2.54 -18.22
CA PRO A 109 1.29 -2.55 -19.64
C PRO A 109 0.16 -1.98 -20.50
N ARG A 110 -1.10 -2.27 -20.14
CA ARG A 110 -2.26 -1.73 -20.83
C ARG A 110 -2.39 -0.23 -20.66
N ALA A 111 -2.16 0.28 -19.44
CA ALA A 111 -2.18 1.71 -19.17
C ALA A 111 -1.07 2.44 -19.94
N VAL A 112 0.14 1.87 -20.00
CA VAL A 112 1.25 2.42 -20.79
C VAL A 112 0.91 2.45 -22.29
N LEU A 113 0.41 1.35 -22.85
CA LEU A 113 0.01 1.29 -24.26
C LEU A 113 -1.12 2.26 -24.58
N ALA A 114 -2.12 2.39 -23.70
CA ALA A 114 -3.20 3.35 -23.85
C ALA A 114 -2.67 4.80 -23.82
N GLY A 115 -1.75 5.11 -22.92
CA GLY A 115 -1.09 6.42 -22.85
C GLY A 115 -0.28 6.74 -24.10
N ILE A 116 0.51 5.78 -24.61
CA ILE A 116 1.25 5.94 -25.87
C ILE A 116 0.28 6.21 -27.02
N ARG A 117 -0.81 5.44 -27.12
CA ARG A 117 -1.80 5.61 -28.19
C ARG A 117 -2.49 6.98 -28.12
N SER A 118 -2.89 7.41 -26.92
CA SER A 118 -3.49 8.74 -26.67
C SER A 118 -2.53 9.85 -27.12
N PHE A 119 -1.25 9.74 -26.76
CA PHE A 119 -0.24 10.71 -27.16
C PHE A 119 -0.06 10.76 -28.68
N THR A 120 0.01 9.60 -29.35
CA THR A 120 0.24 9.55 -30.80
C THR A 120 -0.97 9.96 -31.64
N HIS A 121 -2.19 9.73 -31.15
CA HIS A 121 -3.42 9.94 -31.92
C HIS A 121 -4.10 11.27 -31.57
N ASP A 122 -4.14 11.60 -30.29
CA ASP A 122 -4.92 12.74 -29.75
C ASP A 122 -4.02 13.88 -29.27
N GLY A 123 -2.69 13.72 -29.31
CA GLY A 123 -1.72 14.73 -28.87
C GLY A 123 -1.73 14.99 -27.37
N ASP A 124 -2.36 14.11 -26.57
CA ASP A 124 -2.48 14.26 -25.12
C ASP A 124 -1.12 14.08 -24.43
N ALA A 125 -0.56 15.19 -23.96
CA ALA A 125 0.71 15.25 -23.25
C ALA A 125 0.56 15.15 -21.72
N GLY A 126 -0.64 14.90 -21.18
CA GLY A 126 -0.90 14.89 -19.74
C GLY A 126 -0.08 13.88 -18.93
N GLY A 127 0.49 12.87 -19.58
CA GLY A 127 1.40 11.88 -18.99
C GLY A 127 2.89 12.20 -19.11
N LEU A 128 3.27 13.24 -19.85
CA LEU A 128 4.67 13.67 -19.97
C LEU A 128 5.04 14.57 -18.79
N PRO A 129 6.29 14.51 -18.30
CA PRO A 129 6.77 15.51 -17.37
C PRO A 129 6.75 16.88 -18.09
N GLY A 130 5.75 17.70 -17.76
CA GLY A 130 5.70 19.09 -18.19
C GLY A 130 6.97 19.79 -17.73
N ARG A 131 7.63 20.51 -18.64
CA ARG A 131 8.67 21.48 -18.29
C ARG A 131 8.01 22.52 -17.38
N ALA A 132 8.37 22.49 -16.09
CA ALA A 132 8.13 23.58 -15.16
C ALA A 132 8.97 24.80 -15.56
#